data_AF-A0A533U476-F1
#
_entry.id   AF-A0A533U476-F1
#
_cell.length_a   1.000
_cell.length_b   1.000
_cell.length_c   1.000
_cell.angle_alpha   90.00
_cell.angle_beta   90.00
_cell.angle_gamma   90.00
#
_symmetry.space_group_name_H-M   'P 1'
#
loop_
_entity.id
_entity.type
_entity.pdbx_description
1 polymer ?
#
loop_
_entity_poly.entity_id
_entity_poly.type
_entity_poly.pdbx_seq_one_letter_code
_entity_poly.pdbx_strand_id
1 'polypeptide(L)'
;MEKKIAEYEATQASYLHYDSFRWQAGSLLIAGVFVFWGLLISTSPPTTPKIVGLAGILVSLLMTIWVLFAHHYRQIYLCKLHRMHELEKDLSFEQHRRFIHGGVEGRQYRVFGPKGHNLDLAIYICSSFGGSFVGWMQSGFDLWLISPLPLVTLVTLYVLVNEHRITSFLKNWNTNT
;
A
#
# COMPACT_ATOMS: atom_id res chain seq x y z
N MET A 1 -26.42 -19.02 15.90
CA MET A 1 -26.61 -17.83 15.05
C MET A 1 -25.82 -16.65 15.59
N GLU A 2 -26.02 -16.27 16.86
CA GLU A 2 -25.28 -15.19 17.54
C GLU A 2 -23.75 -15.26 17.40
N LYS A 3 -23.14 -16.45 17.58
CA LYS A 3 -21.69 -16.61 17.42
C LYS A 3 -21.16 -16.18 16.04
N LYS A 4 -21.91 -16.47 14.96
CA LYS A 4 -21.52 -16.10 13.59
C LYS A 4 -21.65 -14.60 13.35
N ILE A 5 -22.67 -13.98 13.94
CA ILE A 5 -22.86 -12.52 13.90
C ILE A 5 -21.71 -11.83 14.64
N ALA A 6 -21.37 -12.30 15.85
CA ALA A 6 -20.25 -11.76 16.62
C ALA A 6 -18.90 -11.92 15.88
N GLU A 7 -18.67 -13.06 15.22
CA GLU A 7 -17.48 -13.27 14.38
C GLU A 7 -17.44 -12.29 13.19
N TYR A 8 -18.59 -12.07 12.55
CA TYR A 8 -18.72 -11.11 11.45
C TYR A 8 -18.42 -9.68 11.89
N GLU A 9 -19.02 -9.22 12.99
CA GLU A 9 -18.79 -7.88 13.56
C GLU A 9 -17.32 -7.68 13.96
N ALA A 10 -16.73 -8.66 14.63
CA ALA A 10 -15.32 -8.61 15.02
C ALA A 10 -14.39 -8.54 13.80
N THR A 11 -14.70 -9.31 12.74
CA THR A 11 -13.91 -9.31 11.51
C THR A 11 -14.03 -7.97 10.77
N GLN A 12 -15.24 -7.42 10.67
CA GLN A 12 -15.49 -6.12 10.06
C GLN A 12 -14.79 -4.98 10.81
N ALA A 13 -14.91 -4.94 12.14
CA ALA A 13 -14.26 -3.93 12.98
C ALA A 13 -12.73 -4.00 12.85
N SER A 14 -12.17 -5.22 12.90
CA SER A 14 -10.73 -5.45 12.73
C SER A 14 -10.25 -4.96 11.37
N TYR A 15 -11.00 -5.23 10.29
CA TYR A 15 -10.68 -4.76 8.95
C TYR A 15 -10.60 -3.22 8.89
N LEU A 16 -11.64 -2.52 9.33
CA LEU A 16 -11.70 -1.06 9.29
C LEU A 16 -10.59 -0.40 10.10
N HIS A 17 -10.27 -0.98 11.26
CA HIS A 17 -9.19 -0.50 12.11
C HIS A 17 -7.83 -0.56 11.42
N TYR A 18 -7.49 -1.69 10.79
CA TYR A 18 -6.19 -1.84 10.13
C TYR A 18 -6.03 -0.96 8.89
N ASP A 19 -7.09 -0.80 8.08
CA ASP A 19 -7.02 0.08 6.92
C ASP A 19 -6.85 1.55 7.33
N SER A 20 -7.59 1.98 8.36
CA SER A 20 -7.47 3.33 8.93
C SER A 20 -6.06 3.58 9.49
N PHE A 21 -5.55 2.66 10.33
CA PHE A 21 -4.21 2.80 10.92
C PHE A 21 -3.11 2.87 9.85
N ARG A 22 -3.18 2.02 8.82
CA ARG A 22 -2.23 2.01 7.69
C ARG A 22 -2.20 3.37 6.98
N TRP A 23 -3.36 3.95 6.70
CA TRP A 23 -3.48 5.24 6.04
C TRP A 23 -3.06 6.41 6.93
N GLN A 24 -3.38 6.37 8.23
CA GLN A 24 -2.93 7.37 9.20
C GLN A 24 -1.40 7.38 9.30
N ALA A 25 -0.79 6.22 9.52
CA ALA A 25 0.67 6.08 9.54
C ALA A 25 1.30 6.53 8.21
N GLY A 26 0.71 6.13 7.08
CA GLY A 26 1.15 6.54 5.74
C GLY A 26 1.10 8.05 5.54
N SER A 27 -0.01 8.70 5.90
CA SER A 27 -0.17 10.15 5.77
C SER A 27 0.87 10.95 6.56
N LEU A 28 1.21 10.50 7.77
CA LEU A 28 2.24 11.13 8.59
C LEU A 28 3.62 11.03 7.91
N LEU A 29 3.96 9.86 7.38
CA LEU A 29 5.21 9.63 6.66
C LEU A 29 5.28 10.47 5.38
N ILE A 30 4.22 10.48 4.59
CA ILE A 30 4.13 11.26 3.35
C ILE A 30 4.31 12.75 3.65
N ALA A 31 3.60 13.27 4.66
CA ALA A 31 3.74 14.67 5.08
C ALA A 31 5.18 14.97 5.52
N GLY A 32 5.79 14.09 6.32
CA GLY A 32 7.18 14.21 6.74
C GLY A 32 8.17 14.27 5.56
N VAL A 33 7.96 13.45 4.54
CA VAL A 33 8.78 13.45 3.32
C VAL A 33 8.64 14.78 2.55
N PHE A 34 7.42 15.30 2.39
CA PHE A 34 7.21 16.59 1.71
C PHE A 34 7.81 17.76 2.49
N VAL A 35 7.67 17.76 3.82
CA VAL A 35 8.33 18.76 4.68
C VAL A 35 9.85 18.67 4.51
N PHE A 36 10.41 17.47 4.53
CA PHE A 36 11.84 17.23 4.31
C PHE A 36 12.30 17.75 2.94
N TRP A 37 11.54 17.52 1.86
CA TRP A 37 11.86 18.09 0.55
C TRP A 37 11.80 19.61 0.53
N GLY A 38 10.80 20.21 1.19
CA GLY A 38 10.71 21.67 1.33
C GLY A 38 11.94 22.27 2.02
N LEU A 39 12.48 21.59 3.02
CA LEU A 39 13.72 21.99 3.69
C LEU A 39 14.94 21.87 2.76
N LEU A 40 15.05 20.79 1.98
CA LEU A 40 16.13 20.65 0.98
C LEU A 40 16.08 21.76 -0.07
N ILE A 41 14.89 22.10 -0.56
CA ILE A 41 14.70 23.17 -1.56
C ILE A 41 15.11 24.53 -0.99
N SER A 42 14.78 24.79 0.28
CA SER A 42 14.97 26.11 0.91
C SER A 42 16.39 26.37 1.40
N THR A 43 17.27 25.37 1.37
CA THR A 43 18.63 25.49 1.90
C THR A 43 19.55 26.21 0.91
N SER A 44 20.22 27.27 1.35
CA SER A 44 21.21 28.05 0.59
C SER A 44 22.50 28.22 1.41
N PRO A 45 23.68 27.77 0.94
CA PRO A 45 23.95 27.16 -0.36
C PRO A 45 23.29 25.77 -0.54
N PRO A 46 23.10 25.30 -1.78
CA PRO A 46 22.49 23.98 -2.04
C PRO A 46 23.20 22.85 -1.30
N THR A 47 22.42 21.89 -0.82
CA THR A 47 22.95 20.71 -0.12
C THR A 47 23.79 19.86 -1.07
N THR A 48 24.90 19.30 -0.58
CA THR A 48 25.76 18.44 -1.42
C THR A 48 25.00 17.19 -1.90
N PRO A 49 25.22 16.72 -3.14
CA PRO A 49 24.53 15.55 -3.69
C PRO A 49 24.68 14.29 -2.83
N LYS A 50 25.83 14.13 -2.15
CA LYS A 50 26.08 13.03 -1.22
C LYS A 50 25.11 13.04 -0.02
N ILE A 51 24.86 14.20 0.57
CA ILE A 51 23.93 14.33 1.70
C ILE A 51 22.50 14.07 1.23
N VAL A 52 22.12 14.60 0.07
CA VAL A 52 20.80 14.34 -0.54
C VAL A 52 20.60 12.85 -0.81
N GLY A 53 21.60 12.18 -1.37
CA GLY A 53 21.59 10.73 -1.60
C GLY A 53 21.42 9.91 -0.31
N LEU A 54 22.21 10.21 0.72
CA LEU A 54 22.08 9.54 2.03
C LEU A 54 20.70 9.75 2.65
N ALA A 55 20.16 10.96 2.59
CA ALA A 55 18.82 11.24 3.08
C ALA A 55 17.74 10.53 2.24
N GLY A 56 17.92 10.43 0.93
CA GLY A 56 17.05 9.66 0.05
C GLY A 56 17.03 8.16 0.37
N ILE A 57 18.16 7.58 0.76
CA ILE A 57 18.22 6.19 1.26
C ILE A 57 17.41 6.07 2.56
N LEU A 58 17.58 6.99 3.52
CA LEU A 58 16.85 6.95 4.79
C LEU A 58 15.33 7.09 4.58
N VAL A 59 14.91 8.02 3.74
CA VAL A 59 13.50 8.16 3.33
C VAL A 59 13.00 6.86 2.71
N SER A 60 13.78 6.28 1.80
CA SER A 60 13.40 5.03 1.13
C SER A 60 13.33 3.85 2.08
N LEU A 61 14.21 3.75 3.08
CA LEU A 61 14.13 2.72 4.13
C LEU A 61 12.86 2.87 4.96
N LEU A 62 12.54 4.10 5.39
CA LEU A 62 11.34 4.36 6.17
C LEU A 62 10.07 4.04 5.37
N MET A 63 10.01 4.49 4.11
CA MET A 63 8.89 4.20 3.22
C MET A 63 8.84 2.72 2.82
N THR A 64 9.97 2.01 2.81
CA THR A 64 10.03 0.56 2.60
C THR A 64 9.35 -0.19 3.74
N ILE A 65 9.62 0.19 4.99
CA ILE A 65 8.96 -0.41 6.16
C ILE A 65 7.45 -0.22 6.04
N TRP A 66 6.99 0.99 5.70
CA TRP A 66 5.59 1.28 5.52
C TRP A 66 4.94 0.50 4.37
N VAL A 67 5.55 0.45 3.18
CA VAL A 67 4.94 -0.25 2.04
C VAL A 67 4.90 -1.77 2.24
N LEU A 68 5.93 -2.34 2.90
CA LEU A 68 5.94 -3.76 3.28
C LEU A 68 4.88 -4.06 4.34
N PHE A 69 4.73 -3.18 5.33
CA PHE A 69 3.64 -3.26 6.31
C PHE A 69 2.26 -3.20 5.63
N ALA A 70 2.05 -2.22 4.76
CA ALA A 70 0.81 -2.06 4.00
C ALA A 70 0.50 -3.32 3.17
N HIS A 71 1.51 -3.87 2.50
CA HIS A 71 1.37 -5.09 1.71
C HIS A 71 1.05 -6.31 2.57
N HIS A 72 1.74 -6.48 3.71
CA HIS A 72 1.47 -7.58 4.65
C HIS A 72 0.02 -7.56 5.15
N TYR A 73 -0.46 -6.40 5.60
CA TYR A 73 -1.84 -6.24 6.07
C TYR A 73 -2.86 -6.48 4.97
N ARG A 74 -2.54 -6.14 3.71
CA ARG A 74 -3.40 -6.46 2.58
C ARG A 74 -3.60 -7.97 2.41
N GLN A 75 -2.56 -8.78 2.63
CA GLN A 75 -2.70 -10.25 2.55
C GLN A 75 -3.71 -10.74 3.60
N ILE A 76 -3.56 -10.27 4.84
CA ILE A 76 -4.46 -10.58 5.95
C ILE A 76 -5.89 -10.10 5.64
N TYR A 77 -6.02 -8.91 5.06
CA TYR A 77 -7.31 -8.35 4.64
C TYR A 77 -8.02 -9.25 3.64
N LEU A 78 -7.32 -9.73 2.61
CA LEU A 78 -7.94 -10.60 1.60
C LEU A 78 -8.45 -11.91 2.23
N CYS A 79 -7.70 -12.50 3.17
CA CYS A 79 -8.15 -13.68 3.91
C CYS A 79 -9.37 -13.39 4.78
N LYS A 80 -9.39 -12.25 5.49
CA LYS A 80 -10.52 -11.84 6.32
C LYS A 80 -11.77 -11.53 5.49
N LEU A 81 -11.61 -10.86 4.35
CA LEU A 81 -12.70 -10.56 3.43
C LEU A 81 -13.32 -11.85 2.87
N HIS A 82 -12.48 -12.85 2.56
CA HIS A 82 -12.97 -14.17 2.17
C HIS A 82 -13.85 -14.80 3.26
N ARG A 83 -13.38 -14.79 4.52
CA ARG A 83 -14.16 -15.30 5.65
C ARG A 83 -15.46 -14.52 5.86
N MET A 84 -15.45 -13.20 5.65
CA MET A 84 -16.67 -12.39 5.69
C MET A 84 -17.67 -12.84 4.63
N HIS A 85 -17.24 -13.13 3.40
CA HIS A 85 -18.14 -13.64 2.36
C HIS A 85 -18.80 -14.97 2.73
N GLU A 86 -18.06 -15.89 3.36
CA GLU A 86 -18.62 -17.15 3.86
C GLU A 86 -19.70 -16.89 4.93
N LEU A 87 -19.39 -16.02 5.89
CA LEU A 87 -20.34 -15.64 6.95
C LEU A 87 -21.58 -14.94 6.38
N GLU A 88 -21.41 -14.06 5.39
CA GLU A 88 -22.53 -13.39 4.73
C GLU A 88 -23.43 -14.38 3.97
N LYS A 89 -22.85 -15.41 3.35
CA LYS A 89 -23.63 -16.48 2.71
C LYS A 89 -24.45 -17.25 3.74
N ASP A 90 -23.86 -17.56 4.89
CA ASP A 90 -24.52 -18.30 5.98
C ASP A 90 -25.60 -17.50 6.71
N LEU A 91 -25.45 -16.17 6.76
CA LEU A 91 -26.35 -15.25 7.47
C LEU A 91 -27.34 -14.52 6.54
N SER A 92 -27.29 -14.81 5.23
CA SER A 92 -28.07 -14.10 4.20
C SER A 92 -27.81 -12.58 4.17
N PHE A 93 -26.59 -12.15 4.50
CA PHE A 93 -26.14 -10.77 4.30
C PHE A 93 -25.60 -10.59 2.87
N GLU A 94 -25.46 -9.33 2.45
CA GLU A 94 -25.19 -9.01 1.04
C GLU A 94 -24.08 -7.98 0.79
N GLN A 95 -23.63 -7.25 1.82
CA GLN A 95 -22.81 -6.05 1.62
C GLN A 95 -21.53 -6.35 0.84
N HIS A 96 -20.76 -7.35 1.25
CA HIS A 96 -19.48 -7.70 0.63
C HIS A 96 -19.70 -8.61 -0.59
N ARG A 97 -20.70 -9.49 -0.56
CA ARG A 97 -21.09 -10.35 -1.68
C ARG A 97 -21.48 -9.60 -2.96
N ARG A 98 -22.02 -8.37 -2.85
CA ARG A 98 -22.32 -7.51 -4.01
C ARG A 98 -21.08 -7.06 -4.80
N PHE A 99 -19.86 -7.20 -4.26
CA PHE A 99 -18.62 -6.86 -4.94
C PHE A 99 -17.97 -8.05 -5.70
N ILE A 100 -18.50 -9.26 -5.56
CA ILE A 100 -17.98 -10.48 -6.22
C ILE A 100 -18.66 -10.70 -7.58
N HIS A 101 -17.99 -11.40 -8.50
CA HIS A 101 -18.61 -11.87 -9.75
C HIS A 101 -19.88 -12.68 -9.45
N GLY A 102 -21.01 -12.23 -10.00
CA GLY A 102 -22.33 -12.83 -9.79
C GLY A 102 -23.31 -11.93 -9.05
N GLY A 103 -22.81 -10.98 -8.23
CA GLY A 103 -23.65 -10.09 -7.43
C GLY A 103 -24.60 -10.84 -6.48
N VAL A 104 -25.41 -10.10 -5.74
CA VAL A 104 -26.60 -10.67 -5.08
C VAL A 104 -27.81 -10.18 -5.87
N GLU A 105 -28.67 -11.10 -6.32
CA GLU A 105 -29.87 -10.78 -7.10
C GLU A 105 -29.61 -9.90 -8.34
N GLY A 106 -28.50 -10.15 -9.03
CA GLY A 106 -28.11 -9.39 -10.23
C GLY A 106 -27.58 -7.98 -9.96
N ARG A 107 -27.47 -7.55 -8.69
CA ARG A 107 -26.85 -6.28 -8.30
C ARG A 107 -25.37 -6.50 -8.00
N GLN A 108 -24.51 -6.00 -8.89
CA GLN A 108 -23.07 -6.05 -8.75
C GLN A 108 -22.48 -4.64 -8.71
N TYR A 109 -21.71 -4.34 -7.67
CA TYR A 109 -20.95 -3.10 -7.60
C TYR A 109 -19.65 -3.22 -8.39
N ARG A 110 -19.41 -2.25 -9.27
CA ARG A 110 -18.16 -2.13 -10.02
C ARG A 110 -17.26 -1.12 -9.32
N VAL A 111 -16.02 -1.51 -9.11
CA VAL A 111 -14.97 -0.61 -8.61
C VAL A 111 -14.38 0.12 -9.83
N PHE A 112 -14.30 1.46 -9.75
CA PHE A 112 -13.72 2.30 -10.80
C PHE A 112 -12.41 2.93 -10.30
N GLY A 113 -11.44 3.10 -11.19
CA GLY A 113 -10.19 3.81 -10.91
C GLY A 113 -9.00 2.93 -10.48
N PRO A 114 -7.89 3.56 -10.05
CA PRO A 114 -6.69 2.85 -9.62
C PRO A 114 -6.97 2.06 -8.34
N LYS A 115 -6.47 0.83 -8.29
CA LYS A 115 -6.59 0.01 -7.08
C LYS A 115 -5.75 0.62 -5.96
N GLY A 116 -6.25 0.62 -4.73
CA GLY A 116 -5.59 1.29 -3.59
C GLY A 116 -4.13 0.87 -3.38
N HIS A 117 -3.78 -0.39 -3.63
CA HIS A 117 -2.39 -0.85 -3.52
C HIS A 117 -1.44 -0.34 -4.60
N ASN A 118 -1.94 -0.08 -5.82
CA ASN A 118 -1.14 0.56 -6.85
C ASN A 118 -0.81 1.98 -6.44
N LEU A 119 -1.73 2.62 -5.70
CA LEU A 119 -1.54 3.95 -5.16
C LEU A 119 -0.52 3.93 -4.00
N ASP A 120 -0.53 2.92 -3.13
CA ASP A 120 0.52 2.73 -2.11
C ASP A 120 1.92 2.63 -2.75
N LEU A 121 2.04 1.83 -3.81
CA LEU A 121 3.31 1.66 -4.53
C LEU A 121 3.73 2.94 -5.27
N ALA A 122 2.78 3.65 -5.88
CA ALA A 122 3.06 4.94 -6.51
C ALA A 122 3.56 5.97 -5.49
N ILE A 123 2.93 6.05 -4.31
CA ILE A 123 3.37 6.91 -3.21
C ILE A 123 4.79 6.55 -2.80
N TYR A 124 5.08 5.25 -2.60
CA TYR A 124 6.41 4.76 -2.25
C TYR A 124 7.48 5.19 -3.25
N ILE A 125 7.22 5.00 -4.55
CA ILE A 125 8.17 5.38 -5.61
C ILE A 125 8.39 6.90 -5.64
N CYS A 126 7.30 7.67 -5.61
CA CYS A 126 7.37 9.13 -5.63
C CYS A 126 8.13 9.67 -4.40
N SER A 127 7.82 9.18 -3.20
CA SER A 127 8.46 9.63 -1.96
C SER A 127 9.93 9.22 -1.87
N SER A 128 10.30 8.07 -2.45
CA SER A 128 11.67 7.60 -2.49
C SER A 128 12.56 8.39 -3.46
N PHE A 129 12.02 8.83 -4.61
CA PHE A 129 12.81 9.53 -5.63
C PHE A 129 12.68 11.06 -5.63
N GLY A 130 11.70 11.65 -4.95
CA GLY A 130 11.51 13.10 -5.03
C GLY A 130 12.69 13.90 -4.45
N GLY A 131 13.38 13.40 -3.42
CA GLY A 131 14.61 14.02 -2.92
C GLY A 131 15.73 14.01 -3.96
N SER A 132 15.92 12.87 -4.64
CA SER A 132 16.87 12.73 -5.74
C SER A 132 16.55 13.65 -6.92
N PHE A 133 15.26 13.79 -7.25
CA PHE A 133 14.79 14.69 -8.28
C PHE A 133 15.09 16.15 -7.94
N VAL A 134 14.78 16.59 -6.71
CA VAL A 134 15.11 17.93 -6.21
C VAL A 134 16.62 18.18 -6.28
N GLY A 135 17.43 17.24 -5.78
CA GLY A 135 18.89 17.35 -5.80
C GLY A 135 19.44 17.46 -7.21
N TRP A 136 18.86 16.74 -8.17
CA TRP A 136 19.23 16.83 -9.58
C TRP A 136 18.92 18.22 -10.13
N MET A 137 17.74 18.79 -9.85
CA MET A 137 17.40 20.13 -10.31
C MET A 137 18.33 21.22 -9.74
N GLN A 138 18.80 21.07 -8.50
CA GLN A 138 19.64 22.07 -7.84
C GLN A 138 21.12 21.98 -8.23
N SER A 139 21.66 20.76 -8.33
CA SER A 139 23.11 20.53 -8.38
C SER A 139 23.57 19.78 -9.63
N GLY A 140 22.66 19.42 -10.53
CA GLY A 140 22.95 18.56 -11.69
C GLY A 140 22.98 17.08 -11.33
N PHE A 141 23.31 16.25 -12.32
CA PHE A 141 23.32 14.80 -12.15
C PHE A 141 24.56 14.34 -11.35
N ASP A 142 24.32 13.47 -10.38
CA ASP A 142 25.36 12.83 -9.57
C ASP A 142 24.92 11.40 -9.23
N LEU A 143 25.88 10.45 -9.18
CA LEU A 143 25.62 9.05 -8.86
C LEU A 143 24.97 8.85 -7.49
N TRP A 144 25.26 9.72 -6.51
CA TRP A 144 24.63 9.68 -5.19
C TRP A 144 23.13 9.91 -5.22
N LEU A 145 22.62 10.66 -6.20
CA LEU A 145 21.18 10.91 -6.34
C LEU A 145 20.44 9.64 -6.77
N ILE A 146 21.11 8.69 -7.40
CA ILE A 146 20.52 7.41 -7.83
C ILE A 146 20.61 6.34 -6.73
N SER A 147 21.24 6.65 -5.59
CA SER A 147 21.48 5.69 -4.52
C SER A 147 20.24 5.03 -3.91
N PRO A 148 19.01 5.61 -3.93
CA PRO A 148 17.80 4.91 -3.51
C PRO A 148 17.34 3.80 -4.48
N LEU A 149 17.76 3.85 -5.75
CA LEU A 149 17.25 3.01 -6.82
C LEU A 149 17.33 1.49 -6.55
N PRO A 150 18.45 0.94 -6.03
CA PRO A 150 18.55 -0.50 -5.78
C PRO A 150 17.50 -0.98 -4.77
N LEU A 151 17.32 -0.22 -3.68
CA LEU A 151 16.34 -0.55 -2.64
C LEU A 151 14.91 -0.48 -3.19
N VAL A 152 14.57 0.62 -3.87
CA VAL A 152 13.24 0.84 -4.43
C VAL A 152 12.89 -0.24 -5.45
N THR A 153 13.84 -0.61 -6.30
CA THR A 153 13.67 -1.66 -7.32
C THR A 153 13.42 -3.01 -6.66
N LEU A 154 14.26 -3.40 -5.69
CA LEU A 154 14.13 -4.67 -5.00
C LEU A 154 12.78 -4.80 -4.29
N VAL A 155 12.36 -3.77 -3.56
CA VAL A 155 11.09 -3.78 -2.81
C VAL A 155 9.90 -3.79 -3.75
N THR A 156 9.94 -3.00 -4.82
CA THR A 156 8.88 -2.97 -5.84
C THR A 156 8.72 -4.35 -6.49
N LEU A 157 9.82 -4.99 -6.91
CA LEU A 157 9.77 -6.33 -7.48
C LEU A 157 9.23 -7.36 -6.47
N TYR A 158 9.67 -7.29 -5.21
CA TYR A 158 9.17 -8.16 -4.16
C TYR A 158 7.64 -8.02 -3.97
N VAL A 159 7.14 -6.79 -3.90
CA VAL A 159 5.70 -6.49 -3.76
C VAL A 159 4.92 -7.05 -4.95
N LEU A 160 5.37 -6.78 -6.19
CA LEU A 160 4.69 -7.26 -7.40
C LEU A 160 4.65 -8.79 -7.50
N VAL A 161 5.77 -9.46 -7.19
CA VAL A 161 5.83 -10.93 -7.19
C VAL A 161 4.89 -11.52 -6.14
N ASN A 162 4.88 -10.93 -4.94
CA ASN A 162 4.05 -11.42 -3.84
C ASN A 162 2.55 -11.20 -4.11
N GLU A 163 2.19 -10.06 -4.68
CA GLU A 163 0.82 -9.78 -5.13
C GLU A 163 0.33 -10.79 -6.17
N HIS A 164 1.19 -11.12 -7.14
CA HIS A 164 0.86 -12.10 -8.16
C HIS A 164 0.60 -13.49 -7.54
N ARG A 165 1.45 -13.92 -6.60
CA ARG A 165 1.29 -15.19 -5.87
C ARG A 165 -0.04 -15.27 -5.11
N ILE A 166 -0.40 -14.22 -4.36
CA ILE A 166 -1.65 -14.22 -3.59
C ILE A 166 -2.86 -14.22 -4.51
N THR A 167 -2.84 -13.40 -5.55
CA THR A 167 -3.96 -13.32 -6.49
C THR A 167 -4.18 -14.67 -7.19
N SER A 168 -3.09 -15.36 -7.55
CA SER A 168 -3.17 -16.72 -8.10
C SER A 168 -3.72 -17.72 -7.09
N PHE A 169 -3.28 -17.67 -5.83
CA PHE A 169 -3.78 -18.53 -4.76
C PHE A 169 -5.30 -18.37 -4.55
N LEU A 170 -5.78 -17.13 -4.46
CA LEU A 170 -7.20 -16.82 -4.26
C LEU A 170 -8.06 -17.20 -5.47
N LYS A 171 -7.56 -17.03 -6.71
CA LYS A 171 -8.28 -17.48 -7.92
C LYS A 171 -8.47 -18.98 -7.96
N ASN A 172 -7.42 -19.75 -7.64
CA ASN A 172 -7.48 -21.21 -7.64
C ASN A 172 -8.37 -21.76 -6.51
N TRP A 173 -8.54 -21.01 -5.42
CA TRP A 173 -9.47 -21.38 -4.36
C TRP A 173 -10.93 -21.28 -4.82
N ASN A 174 -11.31 -20.19 -5.49
CA ASN A 174 -12.67 -19.98 -6.00
C ASN A 174 -13.10 -20.98 -7.08
N THR A 175 -12.17 -21.66 -7.75
CA THR A 175 -12.49 -22.70 -8.74
C THR A 175 -12.75 -24.07 -8.11
N ASN A 176 -12.37 -24.26 -6.84
CA ASN A 176 -12.46 -25.53 -6.12
C ASN A 176 -13.61 -25.59 -5.09
N THR A 177 -14.40 -24.51 -4.97
CA THR A 177 -15.56 -24.37 -4.09
C THR A 177 -16.82 -24.10 -4.88
#